data_AF-A0A4V2E3N1-F1
#
_entry.id   AF-A0A4V2E3N1-F1
#
_cell.length_a   1.000
_cell.length_b   1.000
_cell.length_c   1.000
_cell.angle_alpha   90.00
_cell.angle_beta   90.00
_cell.angle_gamma   90.00
#
_symmetry.space_group_name_H-M   'P 1'
#
loop_
_entity.id
_entity.type
_entity.pdbx_description
1 polymer ?
#
loop_
_entity_poly.entity_id
_entity_poly.type
_entity_poly.pdbx_seq_one_letter_code
_entity_poly.pdbx_strand_id
1 'polypeptide(L)'
;MSASDDDVRKEALLALTAEFVKQGHPAEYAKYMAMASIFQADLDLRNAQFSGLLHWLQVQHEDIYPAALQVAEGIRQEFENRIQQHS
;
A
#
# COMPACT_ATOMS: atom_id res chain seq x y z
N MET A 1 7.51 -12.04 6.81
CA MET A 1 7.65 -11.96 5.35
C MET A 1 8.56 -13.11 4.96
N SER A 2 8.08 -14.07 4.18
CA SER A 2 8.90 -15.21 3.74
C SER A 2 9.86 -14.74 2.64
N ALA A 3 11.01 -15.40 2.53
CA ALA A 3 12.03 -15.08 1.53
C ALA A 3 11.48 -14.96 0.08
N SER A 4 10.36 -15.63 -0.22
CA SER A 4 9.67 -15.55 -1.51
C SER A 4 9.16 -14.17 -1.89
N ASP A 5 8.66 -13.37 -0.94
CA ASP A 5 8.07 -12.06 -1.23
C ASP A 5 9.15 -11.02 -1.59
N ASP A 6 10.32 -11.14 -0.97
CA ASP A 6 11.45 -10.25 -1.24
C ASP A 6 12.04 -10.49 -2.63
N ASP A 7 12.00 -11.72 -3.12
CA ASP A 7 12.47 -12.07 -4.46
C ASP A 7 11.49 -11.55 -5.53
N VAL A 8 10.17 -11.70 -5.33
CA VAL A 8 9.15 -11.13 -6.23
C VAL A 8 9.26 -9.61 -6.31
N ARG A 9 9.47 -8.92 -5.18
CA ARG A 9 9.62 -7.46 -5.16
C ARG A 9 10.88 -6.99 -5.90
N LYS A 10 11.99 -7.72 -5.77
CA LYS A 10 13.24 -7.41 -6.50
C LYS A 10 13.06 -7.62 -8.01
N GLU A 11 12.40 -8.70 -8.41
CA GLU A 11 12.10 -8.96 -9.82
C GLU A 11 11.20 -7.88 -10.41
N ALA A 12 10.14 -7.49 -9.69
CA ALA A 12 9.25 -6.41 -10.09
C ALA A 12 10.00 -5.08 -10.24
N LEU A 13 10.91 -4.77 -9.30
CA LEU A 13 11.72 -3.55 -9.36
C LEU A 13 12.62 -3.53 -10.60
N LEU A 14 13.29 -4.63 -10.91
CA LEU A 14 14.14 -4.75 -12.09
C LEU A 14 13.32 -4.62 -13.38
N ALA A 15 12.19 -5.32 -13.47
CA ALA A 15 11.32 -5.30 -14.64
C ALA A 15 10.75 -3.89 -14.90
N LEU A 16 10.20 -3.25 -13.88
CA LEU A 16 9.63 -1.90 -13.99
C LEU A 16 10.68 -0.84 -14.29
N THR A 17 11.88 -0.95 -13.70
CA THR A 17 12.98 -0.03 -14.01
C THR A 17 13.38 -0.15 -15.48
N ALA A 18 13.51 -1.39 -16.00
CA ALA A 18 13.84 -1.62 -17.39
C ALA A 18 12.75 -1.08 -18.34
N GLU A 19 11.48 -1.21 -17.95
CA GLU A 19 10.35 -0.69 -18.71
C GLU A 19 10.36 0.84 -18.77
N PHE A 20 10.55 1.53 -17.64
CA PHE A 20 10.65 2.99 -17.64
C PHE A 20 11.88 3.50 -18.40
N VAL A 21 13.02 2.78 -18.38
CA VAL A 21 14.18 3.11 -19.22
C VAL A 21 13.83 2.99 -20.71
N LYS A 22 13.11 1.93 -21.12
CA LYS A 22 12.65 1.78 -22.52
C LYS A 22 11.71 2.91 -22.95
N GLN A 23 10.95 3.47 -22.01
CA GLN A 23 10.08 4.64 -22.24
C GLN A 23 10.86 5.97 -22.34
N GLY A 24 12.19 5.93 -22.16
CA GLY A 24 13.08 7.10 -22.33
C GLY A 24 13.45 7.80 -21.01
N HIS A 25 13.06 7.25 -19.85
CA HIS A 25 13.44 7.84 -18.57
C HIS A 25 14.92 7.55 -18.22
N PRO A 26 15.65 8.51 -17.62
CA PRO A 26 16.99 8.25 -17.08
C PRO A 26 16.98 7.11 -16.06
N ALA A 27 18.02 6.27 -16.03
CA ALA A 27 18.03 5.05 -15.23
C ALA A 27 17.75 5.27 -13.73
N GLU A 28 18.33 6.30 -13.11
CA GLU A 28 18.04 6.62 -11.70
C GLU A 28 16.58 7.06 -11.49
N TYR A 29 16.07 7.89 -12.39
CA TYR A 29 14.68 8.34 -12.30
C TYR A 29 13.69 7.19 -12.51
N ALA A 30 13.96 6.31 -13.49
CA ALA A 30 13.20 5.09 -13.75
C ALA A 30 13.17 4.17 -12.52
N LYS A 31 14.27 4.06 -11.77
CA LYS A 31 14.31 3.28 -10.52
C LYS A 31 13.40 3.87 -9.45
N TYR A 32 13.40 5.19 -9.27
CA TYR A 32 12.49 5.85 -8.33
C TYR A 32 11.03 5.69 -8.73
N MET A 33 10.71 5.81 -10.02
CA MET A 33 9.37 5.53 -10.54
C MET A 33 8.95 4.09 -10.24
N ALA A 34 9.80 3.11 -10.52
CA ALA A 34 9.53 1.70 -10.23
C ALA A 34 9.26 1.45 -8.74
N MET A 35 10.05 2.06 -7.84
CA MET A 35 9.82 1.97 -6.40
C MET A 35 8.47 2.58 -6.01
N ALA A 36 8.15 3.77 -6.52
CA ALA A 36 6.88 4.44 -6.24
C ALA A 36 5.68 3.64 -6.77
N SER A 37 5.78 3.06 -7.96
CA SER A 37 4.73 2.21 -8.55
C SER A 37 4.49 0.94 -7.73
N ILE A 38 5.55 0.27 -7.28
CA ILE A 38 5.42 -0.91 -6.39
C ILE A 38 4.77 -0.51 -5.07
N PHE A 39 5.23 0.59 -4.47
CA PHE A 39 4.66 1.07 -3.22
C PHE A 39 3.18 1.43 -3.36
N GLN A 40 2.80 2.09 -4.46
CA GLN A 40 1.41 2.41 -4.74
C GLN A 40 0.56 1.14 -4.90
N ALA A 41 1.04 0.15 -5.65
CA ALA A 41 0.33 -1.12 -5.82
C ALA A 41 0.16 -1.87 -4.48
N ASP A 42 1.19 -1.86 -3.63
CA ASP A 42 1.11 -2.44 -2.28
C ASP A 42 0.05 -1.71 -1.42
N LEU A 43 -0.03 -0.38 -1.49
CA LEU A 43 -1.05 0.41 -0.79
C LEU A 43 -2.46 0.11 -1.31
N ASP A 44 -2.63 0.05 -2.62
CA ASP A 44 -3.93 -0.23 -3.25
C ASP A 44 -4.45 -1.62 -2.85
N LEU A 45 -3.57 -2.63 -2.83
CA LEU A 45 -3.91 -3.97 -2.38
C LEU A 45 -4.34 -3.96 -0.90
N ARG A 46 -3.61 -3.26 -0.03
CA ARG A 46 -3.95 -3.18 1.39
C ARG A 46 -5.28 -2.47 1.60
N ASN A 47 -5.52 -1.38 0.89
CA ASN A 47 -6.79 -0.68 0.92
C ASN A 47 -7.95 -1.59 0.49
N ALA A 48 -7.80 -2.33 -0.61
CA ALA A 48 -8.81 -3.28 -1.07
C ALA A 48 -9.09 -4.38 -0.04
N GLN A 49 -8.05 -4.92 0.60
CA GLN A 49 -8.18 -5.92 1.66
C GLN A 49 -8.92 -5.37 2.88
N PHE A 50 -8.60 -4.15 3.34
CA PHE A 50 -9.29 -3.52 4.47
C PHE A 50 -10.73 -3.16 4.15
N SER A 51 -11.01 -2.63 2.95
CA SER A 51 -12.37 -2.35 2.50
C SER A 51 -13.21 -3.64 2.44
N GLY A 52 -12.64 -4.72 1.91
CA GLY A 52 -13.30 -6.03 1.89
C GLY A 52 -13.59 -6.56 3.30
N LEU A 53 -12.63 -6.44 4.22
CA LEU A 53 -12.81 -6.85 5.62
C LEU A 53 -13.89 -6.04 6.32
N LEU A 54 -13.89 -4.71 6.18
CA LEU A 54 -14.91 -3.84 6.78
C LEU A 54 -16.29 -4.12 6.21
N HIS A 55 -16.39 -4.36 4.90
CA HIS A 55 -17.65 -4.74 4.26
C HIS A 55 -18.15 -6.10 4.78
N TRP A 56 -17.25 -7.09 4.89
CA TRP A 56 -17.60 -8.39 5.47
C TRP A 56 -18.10 -8.25 6.92
N LEU A 57 -17.45 -7.43 7.75
CA LEU A 57 -17.91 -7.13 9.10
C LEU A 57 -19.30 -6.47 9.10
N GLN A 58 -19.53 -5.50 8.22
CA GLN A 58 -20.81 -4.82 8.12
C GLN A 58 -21.96 -5.79 7.80
N VAL A 59 -21.72 -6.77 6.92
CA VAL A 59 -22.75 -7.70 6.45
C VAL A 59 -22.94 -8.89 7.39
N GLN A 60 -21.85 -9.42 7.97
CA GLN A 60 -21.87 -10.69 8.72
C GLN A 60 -21.77 -10.50 10.24
N HIS A 61 -21.29 -9.35 10.70
CA HIS A 61 -20.93 -9.08 12.10
C HIS A 61 -21.28 -7.63 12.50
N GLU A 62 -22.55 -7.25 12.29
CA GLU A 62 -23.04 -5.88 12.54
C GLU A 62 -22.84 -5.43 13.99
N ASP A 63 -22.81 -6.37 14.94
CA ASP A 63 -22.61 -6.12 16.36
C ASP A 63 -21.24 -5.52 16.70
N ILE A 64 -20.20 -5.89 15.94
CA ILE A 64 -18.82 -5.40 16.13
C ILE A 64 -18.38 -4.41 15.05
N TYR A 65 -19.12 -4.28 13.95
CA TYR A 65 -18.78 -3.38 12.86
C TYR A 65 -18.53 -1.93 13.30
N PRO A 66 -19.38 -1.29 14.14
CA PRO A 66 -19.13 0.07 14.62
C PRO A 66 -17.81 0.22 15.38
N ALA A 67 -17.44 -0.77 16.20
CA ALA A 67 -16.19 -0.76 16.96
C ALA A 67 -14.98 -0.94 16.03
N ALA A 68 -15.07 -1.85 15.06
CA ALA A 68 -14.03 -2.05 14.06
C ALA A 68 -13.79 -0.79 13.20
N LEU A 69 -14.86 -0.09 12.84
CA LEU A 69 -14.77 1.18 12.10
C LEU A 69 -14.08 2.26 12.93
N GLN A 70 -14.38 2.36 14.23
CA GLN A 70 -13.68 3.29 15.13
C GLN A 70 -12.18 2.99 15.23
N VAL A 71 -11.78 1.72 15.25
CA VAL A 71 -10.35 1.34 15.23
C VAL A 71 -9.68 1.81 13.95
N ALA A 72 -10.28 1.56 12.78
CA ALA A 72 -9.73 2.00 11.50
C ALA A 72 -9.58 3.52 11.42
N GLU A 73 -10.59 4.25 11.92
CA GLU A 73 -10.60 5.71 11.97
C GLU A 73 -9.55 6.27 12.95
N GLY A 74 -9.36 5.61 14.11
CA GLY A 74 -8.30 5.96 15.06
C GLY A 74 -6.90 5.85 14.43
N ILE A 75 -6.64 4.79 13.66
CA ILE A 75 -5.37 4.61 12.95
C ILE A 75 -5.13 5.75 11.94
N ARG A 76 -6.17 6.17 11.20
CA ARG A 76 -6.09 7.32 10.28
C ARG A 76 -5.69 8.60 11.03
N GLN A 77 -6.36 8.88 12.15
CA GLN A 77 -6.10 10.06 12.96
C GLN A 77 -4.68 10.06 13.55
N GLU A 78 -4.21 8.92 14.06
CA GLU A 78 -2.83 8.78 14.54
C GLU A 78 -1.80 9.11 13.46
N PHE A 79 -2.04 8.64 12.23
CA PHE A 79 -1.19 8.95 11.09
C PHE A 79 -1.20 10.45 10.75
N GLU A 80 -2.36 11.08 10.70
CA GLU A 80 -2.48 12.52 10.42
C GLU A 80 -1.81 13.37 11.49
N ASN A 81 -1.98 13.01 12.76
CA ASN A 81 -1.31 13.68 13.87
C ASN A 81 0.21 13.57 13.76
N ARG A 82 0.74 12.41 13.37
CA ARG A 82 2.18 12.24 13.12
C ARG A 82 2.68 13.12 11.98
N ILE A 83 1.94 13.25 10.88
CA ILE A 83 2.31 14.15 9.79
C ILE A 83 2.34 15.60 10.28
N GLN A 84 1.30 16.04 10.99
CA GLN A 84 1.19 17.41 11.49
C GLN A 84 2.31 17.77 12.47
N GLN A 85 2.79 16.82 13.28
CA GLN A 85 3.91 17.02 14.21
C GLN A 85 5.27 17.11 13.51
N HIS A 86 5.37 16.63 12.26
CA HIS A 86 6.61 16.59 11.47
C HIS A 86 6.57 17.51 10.23
N SER A 87 5.51 18.31 10.07
CA SER A 87 5.33 19.32 9.02
C SER A 87 5.60 20.72 9.56
#